data_AF-A0AB37WEE0-F1
#
_entry.id   AF-A0AB37WEE0-F1
#
_cell.length_a   1.000
_cell.length_b   1.000
_cell.length_c   1.000
_cell.angle_alpha   90.00
_cell.angle_beta   90.00
_cell.angle_gamma   90.00
#
_symmetry.space_group_name_H-M   'P 1'
#
loop_
_entity.id
_entity.type
_entity.pdbx_description
1 polymer ?
#
loop_
_entity_poly.entity_id
_entity_poly.type
_entity_poly.pdbx_seq_one_letter_code
_entity_poly.pdbx_strand_id
1 'polypeptide(L)'
;MANGIQGSRRLFWRNVKQECERMCQNQTFGKWELLGAMQALSVYVLIRLDEGETEHNNVDHLLEKAVILIAIQLSHDDFDCHANYVSCRNTSESSWQDWVYKESRRRLAVIYRVLNKLIFFEPAAMCNMPAEFMIAPLPAKRQLWEAKNAQDWNTQSQTEPQGQISYALAVDGEIIKLDQGRLSCRDAWLPYAPSDKEPASQIHNNRSRHCSNWWAEWCSGMDGMGGLIMLVASLT
;
A
#
# COMPACT_ATOMS: atom_id res chain seq x y z
N MET A 1 -24.86 13.67 -13.37
CA MET A 1 -24.43 13.57 -14.78
C MET A 1 -24.02 14.95 -15.26
N ALA A 2 -22.73 15.27 -15.15
CA ALA A 2 -22.20 16.53 -15.69
C ALA A 2 -21.78 16.26 -17.14
N ASN A 3 -22.43 16.93 -18.10
CA ASN A 3 -22.01 16.92 -19.51
C ASN A 3 -20.66 17.63 -19.62
N GLY A 4 -19.58 16.87 -19.44
CA GLY A 4 -18.21 17.31 -19.69
C GLY A 4 -18.00 17.51 -21.19
N ILE A 5 -17.44 18.66 -21.55
CA ILE A 5 -17.07 19.05 -22.91
C ILE A 5 -16.33 17.88 -23.60
N GLN A 6 -16.94 17.25 -24.60
CA GLN A 6 -16.44 16.03 -25.25
C GLN A 6 -14.98 16.14 -25.74
N GLY A 7 -14.52 17.35 -26.07
CA GLY A 7 -13.12 17.64 -26.42
C GLY A 7 -12.11 17.49 -25.27
N SER A 8 -12.52 17.67 -24.01
CA SER A 8 -11.60 17.57 -22.86
C SER A 8 -11.18 16.13 -22.58
N ARG A 9 -12.10 15.16 -22.73
CA ARG A 9 -11.81 13.73 -22.50
C ARG A 9 -10.90 13.14 -23.55
N ARG A 10 -11.10 13.48 -24.82
CA ARG A 10 -10.19 13.07 -25.90
C ARG A 10 -8.76 13.60 -25.69
N LEU A 11 -8.63 14.86 -25.28
CA LEU A 11 -7.33 15.46 -24.96
C LEU A 11 -6.70 14.82 -23.73
N PHE A 12 -7.50 14.55 -22.69
CA PHE A 12 -7.05 13.85 -21.49
C PHE A 12 -6.43 12.49 -21.82
N TRP A 13 -7.15 11.62 -22.52
CA TRP A 13 -6.64 10.28 -22.86
C TRP A 13 -5.47 10.31 -23.84
N ARG A 14 -5.40 11.31 -24.73
CA ARG A 14 -4.21 11.56 -25.54
C ARG A 14 -2.99 11.87 -24.67
N ASN A 15 -3.15 12.70 -23.64
CA ASN A 15 -2.05 13.04 -22.73
C ASN A 15 -1.66 11.84 -21.87
N VAL A 16 -2.63 11.08 -21.34
CA VAL A 16 -2.36 9.84 -20.59
C VAL A 16 -1.56 8.86 -21.45
N LYS A 17 -1.94 8.67 -22.71
CA LYS A 17 -1.20 7.82 -23.64
C LYS A 17 0.25 8.27 -23.79
N GLN A 18 0.48 9.55 -24.07
CA GLN A 18 1.83 10.10 -24.22
C GLN A 18 2.68 9.94 -22.96
N GLU A 19 2.07 10.12 -21.79
CA GLU A 19 2.78 9.99 -20.52
C GLU A 19 3.12 8.53 -20.20
N CYS A 20 2.20 7.59 -20.44
CA CYS A 20 2.51 6.16 -20.31
C CYS A 20 3.58 5.71 -21.31
N GLU A 21 3.56 6.20 -22.55
CA GLU A 21 4.62 5.96 -23.54
C GLU A 21 5.98 6.46 -23.03
N ARG A 22 6.03 7.65 -22.42
CA ARG A 22 7.23 8.23 -21.83
C ARG A 22 7.75 7.39 -20.65
N MET A 23 6.87 6.98 -19.74
CA MET A 23 7.21 6.11 -18.60
C MET A 23 7.72 4.73 -19.05
N CYS A 24 7.22 4.23 -20.19
CA CYS A 24 7.66 2.96 -20.77
C CYS A 24 8.99 3.05 -21.53
N GLN A 25 9.51 4.25 -21.80
CA GLN A 25 10.87 4.42 -22.30
C GLN A 25 11.82 4.16 -21.12
N ASN A 26 12.95 3.47 -21.33
CA ASN A 26 13.92 3.08 -20.31
C ASN A 26 14.61 4.30 -19.64
N GLN A 27 13.83 5.10 -18.93
CA GLN A 27 14.24 6.27 -18.16
C GLN A 27 14.44 5.84 -16.71
N THR A 28 15.51 6.33 -16.10
CA THR A 28 15.76 6.19 -14.66
C THR A 28 15.07 7.34 -13.95
N PHE A 29 14.12 7.01 -13.08
CA PHE A 29 13.41 7.99 -12.26
C PHE A 29 13.98 8.01 -10.84
N GLY A 30 13.97 9.16 -10.18
CA GLY A 30 14.24 9.23 -8.75
C GLY A 30 13.07 8.68 -7.91
N LYS A 31 13.34 8.31 -6.65
CA LYS A 31 12.32 7.72 -5.74
C LYS A 31 10.99 8.49 -5.68
N TRP A 32 11.05 9.81 -5.62
CA TRP A 32 9.85 10.67 -5.59
C TRP A 32 9.12 10.74 -6.94
N GLU A 33 9.86 10.68 -8.04
CA GLU A 33 9.28 10.63 -9.39
C GLU A 33 8.60 9.28 -9.63
N LEU A 34 9.19 8.17 -9.17
CA LEU A 34 8.56 6.85 -9.20
C LEU A 34 7.26 6.82 -8.38
N LEU A 35 7.29 7.39 -7.16
CA LEU A 35 6.10 7.49 -6.33
C LEU A 35 5.00 8.32 -7.02
N GLY A 36 5.35 9.49 -7.55
CA GLY A 36 4.42 10.36 -8.27
C GLY A 36 3.87 9.72 -9.54
N ALA A 37 4.72 9.03 -10.31
CA ALA A 37 4.30 8.26 -11.48
C ALA A 37 3.29 7.18 -11.10
N MET A 38 3.57 6.42 -10.04
CA MET A 38 2.67 5.36 -9.58
C MET A 38 1.33 5.92 -9.07
N GLN A 39 1.34 7.09 -8.41
CA GLN A 39 0.12 7.81 -8.02
C GLN A 39 -0.71 8.25 -9.23
N ALA A 40 -0.06 8.86 -10.24
CA ALA A 40 -0.73 9.28 -11.46
C ALA A 40 -1.35 8.09 -12.20
N LEU A 41 -0.60 6.98 -12.32
CA LEU A 41 -1.10 5.75 -12.92
C LEU A 41 -2.30 5.17 -12.16
N SER A 42 -2.31 5.22 -10.81
CA SER A 42 -3.49 4.81 -10.02
C SER A 42 -4.72 5.64 -10.37
N VAL A 43 -4.56 6.96 -10.51
CA VAL A 43 -5.65 7.86 -10.91
C VAL A 43 -6.14 7.53 -12.32
N TYR A 44 -5.23 7.29 -13.26
CA TYR A 44 -5.59 6.92 -14.63
C TYR A 44 -6.35 5.59 -14.69
N VAL A 45 -5.94 4.59 -13.91
CA VAL A 45 -6.66 3.31 -13.78
C VAL A 45 -8.06 3.54 -13.22
N LEU A 46 -8.20 4.31 -12.13
CA LEU A 46 -9.51 4.61 -11.54
C LEU A 46 -10.45 5.34 -12.51
N ILE A 47 -9.94 6.34 -13.23
CA ILE A 47 -10.72 7.05 -14.26
C ILE A 47 -11.10 6.09 -15.40
N ARG A 48 -10.18 5.21 -15.83
CA ARG A 48 -10.44 4.22 -16.88
C ARG A 48 -11.57 3.26 -16.50
N LEU A 49 -11.60 2.85 -15.22
CA LEU A 49 -12.63 1.96 -14.68
C LEU A 49 -13.98 2.66 -14.51
N ASP A 50 -13.98 3.91 -14.05
CA ASP A 50 -15.19 4.72 -13.88
C ASP A 50 -15.87 5.04 -15.23
N GLU A 51 -15.10 5.38 -16.26
CA GLU A 51 -15.64 5.75 -17.56
C GLU A 51 -16.11 4.55 -18.41
N GLY A 52 -15.63 3.33 -18.12
CA GLY A 52 -15.84 2.18 -19.00
C GLY A 52 -15.14 2.35 -20.36
N GLU A 53 -15.38 1.42 -21.29
CA GLU A 53 -14.78 1.46 -22.63
C GLU A 53 -15.37 2.62 -23.46
N THR A 54 -14.49 3.43 -24.06
CA THR A 54 -14.86 4.53 -24.95
C THR A 54 -13.95 4.57 -26.18
N GLU A 55 -14.34 5.33 -27.20
CA GLU A 55 -13.56 5.48 -28.45
C GLU A 55 -12.16 6.07 -28.23
N HIS A 56 -11.92 6.76 -27.11
CA HIS A 56 -10.70 7.53 -26.89
C HIS A 56 -9.77 6.96 -25.81
N ASN A 57 -10.21 5.94 -25.05
CA ASN A 57 -9.49 5.42 -23.89
C ASN A 57 -8.98 3.97 -24.04
N ASN A 58 -8.88 3.49 -25.28
CA ASN A 58 -8.28 2.18 -25.58
C ASN A 58 -6.75 2.22 -25.39
N VAL A 59 -6.32 2.33 -24.14
CA VAL A 59 -4.91 2.41 -23.70
C VAL A 59 -4.59 1.40 -22.62
N ASP A 60 -5.47 0.41 -22.38
CA ASP A 60 -5.40 -0.51 -21.24
C ASP A 60 -4.07 -1.26 -21.18
N HIS A 61 -3.66 -1.84 -22.30
CA HIS A 61 -2.38 -2.55 -22.37
C HIS A 61 -1.17 -1.64 -22.08
N LEU A 62 -1.21 -0.39 -22.57
CA LEU A 62 -0.14 0.58 -22.32
C LEU A 62 -0.12 1.05 -20.86
N LEU A 63 -1.31 1.26 -20.28
CA LEU A 63 -1.48 1.65 -18.89
C LEU A 63 -1.00 0.54 -17.94
N GLU A 64 -1.41 -0.70 -18.20
CA GLU A 64 -0.93 -1.89 -17.49
C GLU A 64 0.59 -2.01 -17.57
N LYS A 65 1.16 -1.93 -18.78
CA LYS A 65 2.61 -1.97 -18.99
C LYS A 65 3.34 -0.88 -18.19
N ALA A 66 2.84 0.34 -18.20
CA ALA A 66 3.42 1.45 -17.45
C ALA A 66 3.38 1.18 -15.94
N VAL A 67 2.26 0.68 -15.42
CA VAL A 67 2.14 0.25 -14.01
C VAL A 67 3.17 -0.82 -13.67
N ILE A 68 3.33 -1.85 -14.52
CA ILE A 68 4.29 -2.92 -14.29
C ILE A 68 5.71 -2.37 -14.19
N LEU A 69 6.13 -1.59 -15.20
CA LEU A 69 7.50 -1.07 -15.26
C LEU A 69 7.82 -0.14 -14.07
N ILE A 70 6.90 0.75 -13.71
CA ILE A 70 7.10 1.67 -12.59
C ILE A 70 7.10 0.93 -11.26
N ALA A 71 6.23 -0.07 -11.04
CA ALA A 71 6.28 -0.85 -9.81
C ALA A 71 7.56 -1.69 -9.68
N ILE A 72 8.09 -2.25 -10.79
CA ILE A 72 9.38 -2.94 -10.76
C ILE A 72 10.48 -1.97 -10.30
N GLN A 73 10.57 -0.78 -10.89
CA GLN A 73 11.56 0.23 -10.47
C GLN A 73 11.37 0.64 -8.99
N LEU A 74 10.13 0.87 -8.57
CA LEU A 74 9.80 1.25 -7.19
C LEU A 74 10.13 0.15 -6.16
N SER A 75 10.15 -1.12 -6.58
CA SER A 75 10.58 -2.24 -5.73
C SER A 75 12.09 -2.43 -5.68
N HIS A 76 12.82 -2.04 -6.73
CA HIS A 76 14.28 -2.09 -6.77
C HIS A 76 14.95 -1.01 -5.89
N ASP A 77 14.33 0.15 -5.71
CA ASP A 77 14.82 1.23 -4.82
C ASP A 77 14.97 0.80 -3.34
N ASP A 78 14.38 -0.33 -2.92
CA ASP A 78 14.51 -0.87 -1.55
C ASP A 78 15.77 -1.75 -1.35
N PHE A 79 16.56 -2.04 -2.38
CA PHE A 79 17.67 -3.00 -2.29
C PHE A 79 18.94 -2.51 -1.60
N ASP A 80 19.03 -1.22 -1.22
CA ASP A 80 20.25 -0.60 -0.69
C ASP A 80 20.56 -0.93 0.79
N CYS A 81 19.82 -1.86 1.41
CA CYS A 81 20.19 -2.43 2.71
C CYS A 81 20.67 -3.87 2.50
N HIS A 82 21.99 -4.11 2.53
CA HIS A 82 22.55 -5.46 2.42
C HIS A 82 21.89 -6.44 3.39
N ALA A 83 21.60 -7.65 2.88
CA ALA A 83 20.86 -8.75 3.50
C ALA A 83 21.58 -9.42 4.70
N ASN A 84 22.20 -8.64 5.57
CA ASN A 84 22.71 -9.10 6.85
C ASN A 84 21.79 -8.56 7.93
N TYR A 85 20.90 -9.41 8.46
CA TYR A 85 20.31 -9.46 9.80
C TYR A 85 20.44 -8.25 10.77
N VAL A 86 20.29 -7.02 10.29
CA VAL A 86 20.30 -5.84 11.17
C VAL A 86 18.87 -5.66 11.65
N SER A 87 18.68 -5.99 12.93
CA SER A 87 17.56 -5.53 13.73
C SER A 87 17.30 -4.05 13.45
N CYS A 88 16.08 -3.73 13.01
CA CYS A 88 15.58 -2.37 12.74
C CYS A 88 15.55 -1.45 13.97
N ARG A 89 16.20 -1.86 15.07
CA ARG A 89 16.27 -1.08 16.30
C ARG A 89 17.16 0.16 16.17
N ASN A 90 18.00 0.23 15.13
CA ASN A 90 19.04 1.24 15.01
C ASN A 90 18.97 2.10 13.72
N THR A 91 17.83 2.18 13.03
CA THR A 91 17.67 3.32 12.11
C THR A 91 17.40 4.54 12.96
N SER A 92 18.40 5.42 13.09
CA SER A 92 18.23 6.83 13.43
C SER A 92 16.87 7.32 12.95
N GLU A 93 16.09 7.97 13.83
CA GLU A 93 14.76 8.52 13.56
C GLU A 93 14.55 8.76 12.07
N SER A 94 13.75 7.90 11.41
CA SER A 94 13.46 8.08 9.99
C SER A 94 12.94 9.50 9.83
N SER A 95 13.59 10.29 8.98
CA SER A 95 13.14 11.66 8.75
C SER A 95 11.66 11.65 8.40
N TRP A 96 10.92 12.70 8.78
CA TRP A 96 9.49 12.80 8.45
C TRP A 96 9.25 12.59 6.94
N GLN A 97 10.17 13.05 6.09
CA GLN A 97 10.12 12.85 4.64
C GLN A 97 10.25 11.37 4.24
N ASP A 98 11.15 10.62 4.86
CA ASP A 98 11.27 9.17 4.60
C ASP A 98 10.06 8.40 5.12
N TRP A 99 9.47 8.83 6.25
CA TRP A 99 8.22 8.26 6.73
C TRP A 99 7.06 8.53 5.76
N VAL A 100 6.91 9.77 5.27
CA VAL A 100 5.89 10.14 4.28
C VAL A 100 6.05 9.32 3.00
N TYR A 101 7.29 9.13 2.53
CA TYR A 101 7.59 8.31 1.37
C TYR A 101 7.11 6.85 1.57
N LYS A 102 7.51 6.22 2.69
CA LYS A 102 7.13 4.84 3.02
C LYS A 102 5.62 4.67 3.21
N GLU A 103 4.98 5.59 3.90
CA GLU A 103 3.53 5.55 4.11
C GLU A 103 2.76 5.78 2.80
N SER A 104 3.26 6.64 1.91
CA SER A 104 2.67 6.83 0.57
C SER A 104 2.76 5.56 -0.27
N ARG A 105 3.90 4.86 -0.25
CA ARG A 105 4.06 3.55 -0.92
C ARG A 105 3.11 2.51 -0.35
N ARG A 106 2.99 2.42 0.97
CA ARG A 106 2.06 1.51 1.65
C ARG A 106 0.61 1.76 1.23
N ARG A 107 0.19 3.02 1.22
CA ARG A 107 -1.15 3.43 0.76
C ARG A 107 -1.40 3.12 -0.71
N LEU A 108 -0.41 3.29 -1.59
CA LEU A 108 -0.50 2.86 -2.99
C LEU A 108 -0.65 1.34 -3.12
N ALA A 109 0.15 0.57 -2.37
CA ALA A 109 0.06 -0.88 -2.37
C ALA A 109 -1.34 -1.36 -1.94
N VAL A 110 -1.97 -0.69 -0.97
CA VAL A 110 -3.38 -0.93 -0.61
C VAL A 110 -4.30 -0.72 -1.81
N ILE A 111 -4.20 0.42 -2.51
CA ILE A 111 -5.05 0.72 -3.67
C ILE A 111 -4.93 -0.37 -4.73
N TYR A 112 -3.71 -0.76 -5.12
CA TYR A 112 -3.52 -1.79 -6.14
C TYR A 112 -3.97 -3.18 -5.69
N ARG A 113 -3.85 -3.51 -4.40
CA ARG A 113 -4.39 -4.77 -3.85
C ARG A 113 -5.92 -4.79 -3.84
N VAL A 114 -6.55 -3.67 -3.52
CA VAL A 114 -8.01 -3.50 -3.63
C VAL A 114 -8.43 -3.67 -5.10
N LEU A 115 -7.74 -2.99 -6.03
CA LEU A 115 -8.02 -3.11 -7.47
C LEU A 115 -7.89 -4.55 -7.94
N ASN A 116 -6.84 -5.28 -7.56
CA ASN A 116 -6.65 -6.69 -7.93
C ASN A 116 -7.74 -7.63 -7.36
N LYS A 117 -8.48 -7.22 -6.34
CA LYS A 117 -9.67 -7.95 -5.86
C LYS A 117 -10.93 -7.64 -6.66
N LEU A 118 -11.01 -6.44 -7.26
CA LEU A 118 -12.18 -5.99 -8.02
C LEU A 118 -12.07 -6.33 -9.51
N ILE A 119 -10.84 -6.32 -10.04
CA ILE A 119 -10.52 -6.60 -11.44
C ILE A 119 -9.30 -7.51 -11.49
N PHE A 120 -9.22 -8.39 -12.49
CA PHE A 120 -7.99 -9.15 -12.72
C PHE A 120 -6.90 -8.17 -13.17
N PHE A 121 -5.94 -7.88 -12.27
CA PHE A 121 -4.90 -6.88 -12.49
C PHE A 121 -3.57 -7.40 -11.93
N GLU A 122 -2.83 -8.09 -12.79
CA GLU A 122 -1.60 -8.83 -12.46
C GLU A 122 -0.42 -8.01 -11.85
N PRO A 123 -0.31 -6.67 -12.00
CA PRO A 123 0.77 -5.91 -11.36
C PRO A 123 0.83 -6.00 -9.83
N ALA A 124 -0.29 -6.34 -9.15
CA ALA A 124 -0.32 -6.49 -7.70
C ALA A 124 0.47 -7.72 -7.18
N ALA A 125 0.78 -8.69 -8.05
CA ALA A 125 1.58 -9.86 -7.71
C ALA A 125 3.07 -9.53 -7.49
N MET A 126 3.52 -8.33 -7.86
CA MET A 126 4.94 -7.93 -7.77
C MET A 126 5.41 -7.56 -6.36
N CYS A 127 4.50 -7.52 -5.38
CA CYS A 127 4.85 -7.30 -3.97
C CYS A 127 4.91 -8.63 -3.21
N ASN A 128 6.13 -9.13 -2.95
CA ASN A 128 6.35 -10.34 -2.17
C ASN A 128 5.77 -10.21 -0.75
N MET A 129 4.65 -10.89 -0.48
CA MET A 129 3.98 -10.95 0.81
C MET A 129 3.69 -12.42 1.18
N PRO A 130 3.77 -12.81 2.46
CA PRO A 130 3.34 -14.11 2.94
C PRO A 130 1.93 -14.40 2.47
N ALA A 131 1.71 -15.64 2.04
CA ALA A 131 0.42 -16.09 1.52
C ALA A 131 -0.73 -15.99 2.54
N GLU A 132 -0.42 -15.86 3.84
CA GLU A 132 -1.41 -15.67 4.91
C GLU A 132 -1.98 -14.25 4.98
N PHE A 133 -1.31 -13.26 4.38
CA PHE A 133 -1.74 -11.88 4.41
C PHE A 133 -2.27 -11.42 3.06
N MET A 134 -3.35 -10.66 3.12
CA MET A 134 -3.89 -9.95 1.98
C MET A 134 -3.28 -8.56 1.85
N ILE A 135 -3.17 -7.83 2.97
CA ILE A 135 -2.59 -6.49 3.05
C ILE A 135 -1.81 -6.37 4.33
N ALA A 136 -0.53 -6.04 4.24
CA ALA A 136 0.29 -5.79 5.40
C ALA A 136 1.61 -5.06 5.05
N PRO A 137 2.12 -4.21 5.95
CA PRO A 137 1.38 -3.64 7.09
C PRO A 137 0.22 -2.73 6.63
N LEU A 138 -0.82 -2.60 7.45
CA LEU A 138 -1.93 -1.68 7.20
C LEU A 138 -1.47 -0.21 7.31
N PRO A 139 -2.14 0.72 6.60
CA PRO A 139 -1.81 2.15 6.67
C PRO A 139 -1.84 2.72 8.09
N ALA A 140 -1.06 3.77 8.29
CA ALA A 140 -1.03 4.52 9.54
C ALA A 140 -2.33 5.29 9.76
N LYS A 141 -2.62 5.59 11.04
CA LYS A 141 -3.77 6.38 11.45
C LYS A 141 -3.74 7.79 10.86
N ARG A 142 -4.92 8.37 10.75
CA ARG A 142 -5.18 9.70 10.21
C ARG A 142 -4.31 10.79 10.85
N GLN A 143 -4.12 10.76 12.18
CA GLN A 143 -3.36 11.80 12.88
C GLN A 143 -1.90 11.87 12.41
N LEU A 144 -1.29 10.72 12.11
CA LEU A 144 0.08 10.65 11.58
C LEU A 144 0.12 11.08 10.11
N TRP A 145 -0.85 10.63 9.31
CA TRP A 145 -0.90 10.93 7.88
C TRP A 145 -1.22 12.40 7.56
N GLU A 146 -2.15 13.00 8.30
CA GLU A 146 -2.58 14.38 8.13
C GLU A 146 -1.72 15.40 8.91
N ALA A 147 -0.58 14.96 9.47
CA ALA A 147 0.37 15.85 10.12
C ALA A 147 0.89 16.91 9.14
N LYS A 148 0.83 18.19 9.52
CA LYS A 148 1.11 19.31 8.60
C LYS A 148 2.60 19.52 8.36
N ASN A 149 3.41 19.12 9.32
CA ASN A 149 4.85 19.31 9.32
C ASN A 149 5.54 18.24 10.18
N ALA A 150 6.87 18.20 10.13
CA ALA A 150 7.68 17.23 10.87
C ALA A 150 7.51 17.31 12.40
N GLN A 151 7.25 18.50 12.95
CA GLN A 151 7.06 18.68 14.39
C GLN A 151 5.74 18.07 14.84
N ASP A 152 4.65 18.38 14.13
CA ASP A 152 3.33 17.79 14.37
C ASP A 152 3.39 16.27 14.28
N TRP A 153 4.04 15.73 13.24
CA TRP A 153 4.23 14.30 13.06
C TRP A 153 4.99 13.67 14.22
N ASN A 154 6.07 14.30 14.68
CA ASN A 154 6.87 13.80 15.80
C ASN A 154 6.10 13.82 17.12
N THR A 155 5.27 14.84 17.36
CA THR A 155 4.39 14.86 18.53
C THR A 155 3.36 13.74 18.48
N GLN A 156 2.72 13.52 17.33
CA GLN A 156 1.74 12.44 17.17
C GLN A 156 2.39 11.05 17.28
N SER A 157 3.58 10.86 16.72
CA SER A 157 4.30 9.57 16.79
C SER A 157 4.68 9.18 18.21
N GLN A 158 4.93 10.17 19.08
CA GLN A 158 5.21 9.94 20.51
C GLN A 158 3.97 9.61 21.34
N THR A 159 2.77 9.97 20.87
CA THR A 159 1.51 9.64 21.57
C THR A 159 1.03 8.21 21.32
N GLU A 160 1.48 7.58 20.24
CA GLU A 160 1.28 6.15 20.02
C GLU A 160 2.18 5.38 21.03
N PRO A 161 1.68 4.31 21.67
CA PRO A 161 2.47 3.54 22.63
C PRO A 161 3.83 3.17 22.04
N GLN A 162 4.92 3.54 22.72
CA GLN A 162 6.29 3.21 22.34
C GLN A 162 6.46 1.68 22.39
N GLY A 163 6.14 1.05 21.26
CA GLY A 163 5.93 -0.38 21.13
C GLY A 163 5.13 -0.66 19.87
N GLN A 164 5.60 -0.11 18.75
CA GLN A 164 5.25 -0.25 17.33
C GLN A 164 4.35 -1.43 16.92
N ILE A 165 3.09 -1.46 17.37
CA ILE A 165 2.06 -2.38 16.89
C ILE A 165 1.68 -1.94 15.48
N SER A 166 1.97 -2.79 14.50
CA SER A 166 1.40 -2.66 13.18
C SER A 166 0.21 -3.61 13.04
N TYR A 167 -0.65 -3.38 12.08
CA TYR A 167 -1.77 -4.27 11.79
C TYR A 167 -1.59 -4.90 10.40
N ALA A 168 -2.23 -6.03 10.16
CA ALA A 168 -2.34 -6.74 8.89
C ALA A 168 -3.79 -7.14 8.66
N LEU A 169 -4.19 -7.25 7.40
CA LEU A 169 -5.39 -7.96 6.97
C LEU A 169 -4.98 -9.34 6.47
N ALA A 170 -5.49 -10.38 7.11
CA ALA A 170 -5.29 -11.77 6.71
C ALA A 170 -6.20 -12.17 5.54
N VAL A 171 -5.88 -13.28 4.90
CA VAL A 171 -6.67 -13.80 3.76
C VAL A 171 -8.08 -14.25 4.14
N ASP A 172 -8.35 -14.51 5.42
CA ASP A 172 -9.65 -14.86 5.99
C ASP A 172 -10.48 -13.63 6.41
N GLY A 173 -10.00 -12.42 6.11
CA GLY A 173 -10.67 -11.17 6.45
C GLY A 173 -10.46 -10.71 7.90
N GLU A 174 -9.67 -11.43 8.71
CA GLU A 174 -9.35 -11.00 10.08
C GLU A 174 -8.24 -9.94 10.09
N ILE A 175 -8.34 -8.97 11.02
CA ILE A 175 -7.21 -8.09 11.35
C ILE A 175 -6.30 -8.81 12.33
N ILE A 176 -4.99 -8.74 12.09
CA ILE A 176 -3.95 -9.32 12.93
C ILE A 176 -3.00 -8.21 13.41
N LYS A 177 -2.70 -8.17 14.70
CA LYS A 177 -1.63 -7.33 15.24
C LYS A 177 -0.27 -7.97 14.92
N LEU A 178 0.60 -7.19 14.30
CA LEU A 178 1.98 -7.54 14.00
C LEU A 178 2.89 -6.92 15.07
N ASP A 179 3.67 -7.77 15.74
CA ASP A 179 4.85 -7.32 16.46
C ASP A 179 5.92 -6.93 15.44
N GLN A 180 6.49 -5.74 15.59
CA GLN A 180 7.48 -5.18 14.68
C GLN A 180 8.73 -6.06 14.55
N GLY A 181 9.01 -6.95 15.52
CA GLY A 181 10.05 -7.96 15.40
C GLY A 181 9.86 -8.93 14.21
N ARG A 182 8.65 -9.01 13.63
CA ARG A 182 8.33 -9.80 12.43
C ARG A 182 8.36 -9.00 11.13
N LEU A 183 8.34 -7.67 11.21
CA LEU A 183 8.40 -6.78 10.06
C LEU A 183 9.85 -6.37 9.84
N SER A 184 10.47 -6.87 8.77
CA SER A 184 11.77 -6.34 8.38
C SER A 184 11.63 -4.87 7.97
N CYS A 185 12.72 -4.10 8.00
CA CYS A 185 12.75 -2.69 7.56
C CYS A 185 12.37 -2.52 6.08
N ARG A 186 12.33 -3.63 5.35
CA ARG A 186 11.84 -3.74 3.99
C ARG A 186 10.34 -4.00 4.04
N ASP A 187 9.63 -3.60 3.00
CA ASP A 187 8.33 -4.20 2.67
C ASP A 187 8.44 -5.74 2.39
N ALA A 188 9.65 -6.32 2.54
CA ALA A 188 9.93 -7.74 2.58
C ALA A 188 9.94 -8.30 4.02
N TRP A 189 9.26 -9.44 4.16
CA TRP A 189 9.04 -10.15 5.41
C TRP A 189 10.27 -10.91 5.87
N LEU A 190 10.50 -10.96 7.18
CA LEU A 190 11.50 -11.87 7.73
C LEU A 190 11.04 -13.33 7.48
N PRO A 191 11.95 -14.24 7.09
CA PRO A 191 11.63 -15.66 7.04
C PRO A 191 11.07 -16.13 8.39
N TYR A 192 10.00 -16.91 8.34
CA TYR A 192 9.40 -17.53 9.51
C TYR A 192 10.44 -18.39 10.22
N ALA A 193 10.99 -17.89 11.34
CA ALA A 193 11.58 -18.74 12.35
C ALA A 193 10.45 -19.08 13.33
N PRO A 194 9.98 -20.33 13.39
CA PRO A 194 9.10 -20.75 14.46
C PRO A 194 9.87 -20.61 15.77
N SER A 195 9.72 -19.47 16.44
CA SER A 195 10.12 -19.35 17.83
C SER A 195 9.08 -20.12 18.63
N ASP A 196 9.55 -21.20 19.26
CA ASP A 196 8.79 -22.09 20.09
C ASP A 196 7.86 -21.37 21.08
N LYS A 197 6.71 -22.02 21.31
CA LYS A 197 5.73 -21.84 22.40
C LYS A 197 4.51 -20.97 22.07
N GLU A 198 3.58 -21.55 21.32
CA GLU A 198 2.20 -21.72 21.79
C GLU A 198 1.49 -22.80 20.93
N PRO A 199 0.89 -23.85 21.54
CA PRO A 199 0.25 -24.91 20.79
C PRO A 199 -1.01 -24.40 20.07
N ALA A 200 -1.12 -24.77 18.79
CA ALA A 200 -2.15 -24.35 17.82
C ALA A 200 -3.61 -24.54 18.28
N SER A 201 -3.87 -25.30 19.34
CA SER A 201 -5.19 -25.58 19.88
C SER A 201 -5.76 -24.49 20.82
N GLN A 202 -4.95 -23.56 21.33
CA GLN A 202 -5.43 -22.44 22.16
C GLN A 202 -5.73 -21.16 21.36
N ILE A 203 -5.27 -21.07 20.11
CA ILE A 203 -5.44 -19.90 19.23
C ILE A 203 -6.90 -19.73 18.79
N HIS A 204 -7.65 -20.83 18.58
CA HIS A 204 -8.99 -20.76 17.98
C HIS A 204 -10.09 -20.24 18.92
N ASN A 205 -10.04 -20.55 20.22
CA ASN A 205 -11.13 -20.20 21.14
C ASN A 205 -11.03 -18.77 21.72
N ASN A 206 -9.84 -18.16 21.71
CA ASN A 206 -9.64 -16.77 22.11
C ASN A 206 -9.61 -15.78 20.91
N ARG A 207 -9.46 -16.26 19.67
CA ARG A 207 -9.41 -15.40 18.47
C ARG A 207 -10.68 -14.57 18.27
N SER A 208 -11.88 -15.15 18.45
CA SER A 208 -13.14 -14.47 18.06
C SER A 208 -13.47 -13.25 18.92
N ARG A 209 -13.17 -13.26 20.23
CA ARG A 209 -13.40 -12.11 21.12
C ARG A 209 -12.33 -11.02 20.96
N HIS A 210 -11.10 -11.38 20.58
CA HIS A 210 -10.02 -10.41 20.38
C HIS A 210 -10.07 -9.75 19.00
N CYS A 211 -10.50 -10.48 17.96
CA CYS A 211 -10.55 -9.99 16.57
C CYS A 211 -11.51 -8.80 16.39
N SER A 212 -12.71 -8.84 16.98
CA SER A 212 -13.67 -7.70 16.91
C SER A 212 -13.14 -6.43 17.58
N ASN A 213 -12.39 -6.58 18.69
CA ASN A 213 -11.81 -5.44 19.39
C ASN A 213 -10.66 -4.81 18.60
N TRP A 214 -9.88 -5.60 17.85
CA TRP A 214 -8.77 -5.07 17.04
C TRP A 214 -9.26 -4.32 15.80
N TRP A 215 -10.37 -4.76 15.20
CA TRP A 215 -11.05 -3.97 14.17
C TRP A 215 -11.49 -2.60 14.70
N ALA A 216 -12.17 -2.57 15.85
CA ALA A 216 -12.60 -1.31 16.46
C ALA A 216 -11.42 -0.41 16.84
N GLU A 217 -10.34 -0.99 17.39
CA GLU A 217 -9.13 -0.29 17.79
C GLU A 217 -8.38 0.30 16.59
N TRP A 218 -8.19 -0.47 15.52
CA TRP A 218 -7.50 0.01 14.33
C TRP A 218 -8.34 1.01 13.55
N CYS A 219 -9.62 0.70 13.28
CA CYS A 219 -10.52 1.62 12.56
C CYS A 219 -10.72 2.95 13.30
N SER A 220 -10.59 2.95 14.63
CA SER A 220 -10.61 4.17 15.43
C SER A 220 -9.43 5.08 15.07
N GLY A 221 -9.72 6.13 14.31
CA GLY A 221 -8.73 7.10 13.85
C GLY A 221 -8.18 6.83 12.45
N MET A 222 -8.81 5.94 11.67
CA MET A 222 -8.49 5.83 10.25
C MET A 222 -9.14 6.94 9.41
N ASP A 223 -8.49 7.26 8.30
CA ASP A 223 -9.09 8.06 7.23
C ASP A 223 -9.87 7.17 6.25
N GLY A 224 -10.16 7.68 5.06
CA GLY A 224 -10.90 6.96 4.02
C GLY A 224 -10.29 5.58 3.64
N MET A 225 -9.00 5.33 3.90
CA MET A 225 -8.39 4.01 3.69
C MET A 225 -9.03 2.92 4.54
N GLY A 226 -9.53 3.24 5.74
CA GLY A 226 -10.22 2.28 6.59
C GLY A 226 -11.42 1.66 5.87
N GLY A 227 -12.16 2.47 5.10
CA GLY A 227 -13.27 1.99 4.27
C GLY A 227 -12.85 1.01 3.17
N LEU A 228 -11.70 1.26 2.53
CA LEU A 228 -11.16 0.35 1.50
C LEU A 228 -10.70 -0.98 2.10
N ILE A 229 -10.08 -0.96 3.27
CA ILE A 229 -9.68 -2.18 3.98
C ILE A 229 -10.91 -2.99 4.40
N MET A 230 -11.95 -2.34 4.94
CA MET A 230 -13.22 -3.02 5.26
C MET A 230 -13.89 -3.62 4.02
N LEU A 231 -13.88 -2.90 2.90
CA LEU A 231 -14.40 -3.41 1.63
C LEU A 231 -13.66 -4.70 1.25
N VAL A 232 -12.33 -4.70 1.25
CA VAL A 232 -11.53 -5.87 0.92
C VAL A 232 -11.78 -7.03 1.88
N ALA A 233 -11.88 -6.77 3.18
CA ALA A 233 -12.22 -7.77 4.19
C ALA A 233 -13.61 -8.38 4.00
N SER A 234 -14.55 -7.66 3.38
CA SER A 234 -15.89 -8.19 3.07
C SER A 234 -15.95 -9.05 1.81
N LEU A 235 -14.88 -9.05 1.00
CA LEU A 235 -14.76 -9.82 -0.24
C LEU A 235 -14.03 -11.17 -0.05
N THR A 236 -13.68 -11.54 1.18
CA THR A 236 -13.07 -12.83 1.56
C THR A 236 -14.14 -13.85 1.90
#